data_AF-A0A9P7TAK0-F1
#
_entry.id   AF-A0A9P7TAK0-F1
#
_cell.length_a   1.000
_cell.length_b   1.000
_cell.length_c   1.000
_cell.angle_alpha   90.00
_cell.angle_beta   90.00
_cell.angle_gamma   90.00
#
_symmetry.space_group_name_H-M   'P 1'
#
loop_
_entity.id
_entity.type
_entity.pdbx_description
1 polymer ?
#
loop_
_entity_poly.entity_id
_entity_poly.type
_entity_poly.pdbx_seq_one_letter_code
_entity_poly.pdbx_strand_id
1 'polypeptide(L)'
;MPNTGRPSQDCHLCRRRRVKCDLARPGCQRCVKYGVECPGYREQHELVFRNADPTAVAKRKKRASAKVTEQDGTKAGSSSSSSSKATTSRATSRAARTSSTTTTVFELDPNASLSSALMSMPPSPAASSPSSLSSWSSSSSSSSSSSDDTRPPLPRGLTDHWTNHSVPILLTIYSTFGFLHDLYKTNPGNGPLIWAAHLFSRTYVTNVRYPVHVCNESALETQRELGTYMGKTLSAVNAALNDPAGAFRDDVLATVWILANYELLVGSVNRAGLSSPWHLHTRGLNSILQTRGVNQLNTLKGRMAFWPCYNIIVSPLEVLGPASCGASVRKPHVGAELTHLLAALQQIQAMVSITECPPESDTWLGIIKNSLYDGEEHSLHVSVYIKTCTHIMAAISGILHQRDFAAGAAQYESLVQQLEVAEEQVDHFVATGVDCTQELAFYLRNLYWGAVIKGHTYILCLANFLTHDRCGRLRLPPAQLSARRAHCLHKIRAAAQCIIESNLAALSRLRAQQDRSPKILFDALRMVWSLTTVYVSAPALAEQRTQAQAALMFIGKEIGVRQALHTGVEGGGALPPEARLPLRLEVGEDATPAFVD
;
A
#
# COMPACT_ATOMS: atom_id res chain seq x y z
N MET A 1 23.65 26.71 -3.96
CA MET A 1 23.97 26.19 -5.31
C MET A 1 25.08 25.15 -5.17
N PRO A 2 24.85 23.86 -5.43
CA PRO A 2 25.94 22.90 -5.50
C PRO A 2 26.69 23.10 -6.82
N ASN A 3 28.01 23.06 -6.76
CA ASN A 3 28.92 23.35 -7.86
C ASN A 3 28.81 22.24 -8.93
N THR A 4 28.14 22.52 -10.07
CA THR A 4 27.99 21.57 -11.21
C THR A 4 29.20 21.60 -12.15
N GLY A 5 30.41 21.64 -11.58
CA GLY A 5 31.65 21.57 -12.35
C GLY A 5 31.84 20.19 -12.97
N ARG A 6 32.45 20.14 -14.18
CA ARG A 6 32.83 18.87 -14.82
C ARG A 6 33.68 18.04 -13.84
N PRO A 7 33.37 16.74 -13.64
CA PRO A 7 34.15 15.87 -12.78
C PRO A 7 35.63 15.87 -13.20
N SER A 8 36.55 15.94 -12.22
CA SER A 8 37.99 15.92 -12.52
C SER A 8 38.42 14.61 -13.19
N GLN A 9 39.30 14.71 -14.18
CA GLN A 9 39.89 13.57 -14.89
C GLN A 9 41.16 13.03 -14.22
N ASP A 10 41.55 13.61 -13.09
CA ASP A 10 42.74 13.22 -12.34
C ASP A 10 42.67 11.73 -11.93
N CYS A 11 43.85 11.08 -11.84
CA CYS A 11 43.93 9.72 -11.31
C CYS A 11 43.42 9.65 -9.87
N HIS A 12 43.03 8.45 -9.41
CA HIS A 12 42.41 8.30 -8.08
C HIS A 12 43.27 8.83 -6.94
N LEU A 13 44.59 8.67 -7.03
CA LEU A 13 45.52 9.14 -6.01
C LEU A 13 45.69 10.67 -6.01
N CYS A 14 45.91 11.30 -7.17
CA CYS A 14 46.03 12.76 -7.27
C CYS A 14 44.77 13.47 -6.81
N ARG A 15 43.60 12.92 -7.13
CA ARG A 15 42.30 13.44 -6.66
C ARG A 15 42.16 13.33 -5.14
N ARG A 16 42.52 12.18 -4.54
CA ARG A 16 42.50 12.01 -3.07
C ARG A 16 43.43 13.00 -2.37
N ARG A 17 44.61 13.23 -2.98
CA ARG A 17 45.61 14.18 -2.49
C ARG A 17 45.31 15.64 -2.83
N ARG A 18 44.25 15.93 -3.58
CA ARG A 18 43.86 17.27 -4.06
C ARG A 18 45.01 18.01 -4.77
N VAL A 19 45.78 17.29 -5.58
CA VAL A 19 46.86 17.85 -6.43
C VAL A 19 46.52 17.66 -7.90
N LYS A 20 46.95 18.59 -8.76
CA LYS A 20 46.71 18.54 -10.21
C LYS A 20 47.46 17.35 -10.83
N CYS A 21 46.73 16.48 -11.54
CA CYS A 21 47.32 15.35 -12.26
C CYS A 21 47.83 15.78 -13.63
N ASP A 22 48.91 15.15 -14.08
CA ASP A 22 49.50 15.33 -15.42
C ASP A 22 48.86 14.43 -16.49
N LEU A 23 47.97 13.50 -16.10
CA LEU A 23 47.17 12.62 -16.97
C LEU A 23 47.99 11.68 -17.89
N ALA A 24 49.29 11.49 -17.66
CA ALA A 24 50.13 10.58 -18.43
C ALA A 24 49.67 9.11 -18.30
N ARG A 25 49.77 8.34 -19.39
CA ARG A 25 49.46 6.89 -19.43
C ARG A 25 50.74 6.08 -19.67
N PRO A 26 50.92 4.89 -19.05
CA PRO A 26 49.94 4.15 -18.23
C PRO A 26 49.75 4.66 -16.79
N GLY A 27 50.60 5.56 -16.29
CA GLY A 27 50.48 6.16 -14.96
C GLY A 27 51.01 7.60 -14.90
N CYS A 28 50.51 8.37 -13.93
CA CYS A 28 50.82 9.79 -13.78
C CYS A 28 52.26 10.02 -13.27
N GLN A 29 53.00 10.99 -13.82
CA GLN A 29 54.36 11.34 -13.37
C GLN A 29 54.37 11.85 -11.92
N ARG A 30 53.27 12.46 -11.46
CA ARG A 30 53.11 12.86 -10.06
C ARG A 30 53.09 11.67 -9.10
N CYS A 31 52.57 10.53 -9.54
CA CYS A 31 52.44 9.29 -8.79
C CYS A 31 53.82 8.61 -8.72
N VAL A 32 54.52 8.58 -9.85
CA VAL A 32 55.89 8.05 -9.97
C VAL A 32 56.86 8.82 -9.06
N LYS A 33 56.85 10.17 -9.13
CA LYS A 33 57.68 11.01 -8.24
C LYS A 33 57.32 10.87 -6.76
N TYR A 34 56.09 10.47 -6.46
CA TYR A 34 55.64 10.22 -5.09
C TYR A 34 56.04 8.82 -4.59
N GLY A 35 56.63 7.98 -5.45
CA GLY A 35 57.13 6.66 -5.08
C GLY A 35 56.05 5.58 -4.99
N VAL A 36 54.90 5.77 -5.64
CA VAL A 36 53.80 4.78 -5.63
C VAL A 36 53.28 4.52 -7.03
N GLU A 37 52.84 3.28 -7.27
CA GLU A 37 52.20 2.90 -8.52
C GLU A 37 50.88 3.65 -8.72
N CYS A 38 50.64 4.14 -9.94
CA CYS A 38 49.44 4.90 -10.24
C CYS A 38 48.22 3.96 -10.28
N PRO A 39 47.19 4.16 -9.44
CA PRO A 39 46.00 3.29 -9.40
C PRO A 39 45.07 3.46 -10.62
N GLY A 40 45.54 4.13 -11.68
CA GLY A 40 44.75 4.40 -12.87
C GLY A 40 43.80 5.60 -12.76
N TYR A 41 43.08 5.82 -13.85
CA TYR A 41 42.15 6.92 -14.08
C TYR A 41 40.71 6.39 -14.04
N ARG A 42 39.76 7.24 -13.61
CA ARG A 42 38.33 6.89 -13.62
C ARG A 42 37.86 6.62 -15.06
N GLU A 43 37.05 5.58 -15.24
CA GLU A 43 36.44 5.32 -16.55
C GLU A 43 35.31 6.29 -16.87
N GLN A 44 35.30 6.78 -18.11
CA GLN A 44 34.37 7.83 -18.57
C GLN A 44 32.91 7.39 -18.58
N HIS A 45 32.65 6.08 -18.58
CA HIS A 45 31.30 5.50 -18.57
C HIS A 45 30.61 5.60 -17.20
N GLU A 46 31.37 5.75 -16.10
CA GLU A 46 30.85 5.99 -14.75
C GLU A 46 30.46 7.46 -14.49
N LEU A 47 30.79 8.37 -15.42
CA LEU A 47 30.53 9.80 -15.32
C LEU A 47 29.22 10.26 -16.00
N VAL A 48 28.47 9.32 -16.60
CA VAL A 48 27.26 9.61 -17.35
C VAL A 48 26.04 9.08 -16.58
N PHE A 49 25.50 9.91 -15.68
CA PHE A 49 24.12 9.72 -15.20
C PHE A 49 23.17 9.97 -16.37
N ARG A 50 22.47 8.92 -16.82
CA ARG A 50 21.39 9.03 -17.82
C ARG A 50 20.06 8.73 -17.16
N ASN A 51 19.29 9.79 -16.92
CA ASN A 51 17.84 9.67 -16.71
C ASN A 51 17.23 9.07 -17.98
N ALA A 52 16.64 7.88 -17.85
CA ALA A 52 15.96 7.22 -18.95
C ALA A 52 14.54 7.81 -19.09
N ASP A 53 14.42 8.88 -19.90
CA ASP A 53 13.13 9.26 -20.49
C ASP A 53 12.82 8.28 -21.65
N PRO A 54 11.68 7.57 -21.62
CA PRO A 54 11.28 6.64 -22.68
C PRO A 54 11.28 7.27 -24.08
N THR A 55 11.01 8.57 -24.20
CA THR A 55 10.95 9.28 -25.49
C THR A 55 12.34 9.50 -26.11
N ALA A 56 13.38 9.63 -25.29
CA ALA A 56 14.76 9.77 -25.73
C ALA A 56 15.35 8.44 -26.24
N VAL A 57 14.92 7.31 -25.66
CA VAL A 57 15.33 5.96 -26.08
C VAL A 57 14.76 5.61 -27.46
N ALA A 58 13.51 5.97 -27.75
CA ALA A 58 12.87 5.75 -29.04
C ALA A 58 13.54 6.57 -30.18
N LYS A 59 13.86 7.85 -29.92
CA LYS A 59 14.60 8.69 -30.88
C LYS A 59 16.01 8.16 -31.16
N ARG A 60 16.66 7.51 -30.18
CA ARG A 60 18.00 6.95 -30.34
C ARG A 60 18.00 5.63 -31.12
N LYS A 61 17.00 4.75 -30.95
CA LYS A 61 16.82 3.58 -31.82
C LYS A 61 16.65 3.99 -33.29
N LYS A 62 15.87 5.05 -33.54
CA LYS A 62 15.66 5.60 -34.90
C LYS A 62 16.94 6.18 -35.52
N ARG A 63 17.81 6.82 -34.72
CA ARG A 63 19.12 7.34 -35.18
C ARG A 63 20.21 6.28 -35.30
N ALA A 64 20.16 5.20 -34.52
CA ALA A 64 21.10 4.09 -34.62
C ALA A 64 20.83 3.24 -35.87
N SER A 65 19.56 2.99 -36.21
CA SER A 65 19.18 2.28 -37.44
C SER A 65 19.49 3.06 -38.72
N ALA A 66 19.58 4.39 -38.65
CA ALA A 66 19.98 5.22 -39.79
C ALA A 66 21.50 5.29 -40.02
N LYS A 67 22.31 4.86 -39.05
CA LYS A 67 23.79 4.92 -39.13
C LYS A 67 24.47 3.62 -39.55
N VAL A 68 23.69 2.54 -39.70
CA VAL A 68 24.18 1.21 -40.14
C VAL A 68 24.12 1.05 -41.67
N THR A 69 23.46 1.97 -42.39
CA THR A 69 23.31 1.87 -43.85
C THR A 69 24.32 2.69 -44.66
N GLU A 70 25.28 3.37 -44.02
CA GLU A 70 26.19 4.32 -44.70
C GLU A 70 27.69 4.05 -44.48
N GLN A 71 28.05 2.86 -43.96
CA GLN A 71 29.43 2.39 -43.87
C GLN A 71 29.53 0.89 -44.16
N ASP A 72 29.20 0.48 -45.37
CA ASP A 72 29.87 -0.67 -45.97
C ASP A 72 29.97 -0.49 -47.49
N GLY A 73 31.14 -0.01 -47.92
CA GLY A 73 31.47 0.25 -49.31
C GLY A 73 32.99 0.20 -49.45
N THR A 74 33.45 -0.81 -50.19
CA THR A 74 34.82 -1.03 -50.68
C THR A 74 35.91 -1.44 -49.67
N LYS A 75 36.25 -2.73 -49.63
CA LYS A 75 37.27 -3.31 -50.53
C LYS A 75 37.31 -4.85 -50.45
N ALA A 76 37.37 -5.45 -51.63
CA ALA A 76 37.48 -6.88 -51.90
C ALA A 76 38.92 -7.39 -51.77
N GLY A 77 39.05 -8.69 -51.51
CA GLY A 77 40.29 -9.47 -51.65
C GLY A 77 40.06 -10.95 -51.31
N SER A 78 39.98 -11.77 -52.35
CA SER A 78 39.98 -13.26 -52.45
C SER A 78 40.68 -14.03 -51.32
N SER A 79 40.29 -15.25 -50.91
CA SER A 79 40.09 -16.46 -51.74
C SER A 79 39.47 -17.66 -50.98
N SER A 80 38.88 -18.57 -51.76
CA SER A 80 38.78 -20.05 -51.61
C SER A 80 37.96 -20.70 -50.48
N SER A 81 36.76 -21.15 -50.88
CA SER A 81 36.22 -22.51 -50.82
C SER A 81 36.72 -23.51 -49.75
N SER A 82 35.79 -24.07 -48.98
CA SER A 82 35.42 -25.50 -49.08
C SER A 82 34.30 -25.87 -48.10
N SER A 83 33.29 -26.55 -48.64
CA SER A 83 32.21 -27.26 -47.96
C SER A 83 32.73 -28.43 -47.11
N SER A 84 32.05 -28.77 -46.01
CA SER A 84 31.43 -30.10 -45.79
C SER A 84 31.09 -30.41 -44.32
N LYS A 85 29.80 -30.75 -44.13
CA LYS A 85 29.20 -31.86 -43.37
C LYS A 85 29.76 -32.27 -41.98
N ALA A 86 28.85 -32.15 -41.02
CA ALA A 86 28.39 -33.15 -40.05
C ALA A 86 29.22 -34.43 -39.83
N THR A 87 29.52 -34.75 -38.56
CA THR A 87 29.21 -36.08 -38.01
C THR A 87 29.03 -36.07 -36.48
N THR A 88 28.13 -36.95 -36.07
CA THR A 88 27.73 -37.46 -34.76
C THR A 88 28.86 -38.06 -33.91
N SER A 89 28.69 -38.02 -32.58
CA SER A 89 29.04 -39.17 -31.73
C SER A 89 28.18 -39.24 -30.47
N ARG A 90 27.55 -40.40 -30.31
CA ARG A 90 26.81 -40.92 -29.16
C ARG A 90 27.73 -41.85 -28.36
N ALA A 91 27.51 -41.94 -27.04
CA ALA A 91 27.69 -43.08 -26.11
C ALA A 91 28.25 -42.57 -24.76
N THR A 92 28.03 -43.10 -23.55
CA THR A 92 27.07 -44.03 -22.89
C THR A 92 27.47 -44.01 -21.40
N SER A 93 26.50 -43.99 -20.49
CA SER A 93 26.44 -44.62 -19.14
C SER A 93 27.73 -45.09 -18.40
N ARG A 94 27.84 -44.72 -17.10
CA ARG A 94 27.93 -45.72 -16.00
C ARG A 94 27.54 -45.15 -14.64
N ALA A 95 26.91 -46.00 -13.84
CA ALA A 95 26.32 -45.75 -12.53
C ALA A 95 27.21 -46.17 -11.34
N ALA A 96 26.74 -45.73 -10.16
CA ALA A 96 26.77 -46.35 -8.82
C ALA A 96 27.99 -46.18 -7.89
N ARG A 97 27.71 -45.68 -6.68
CA ARG A 97 27.95 -46.25 -5.32
C ARG A 97 27.53 -45.22 -4.25
N THR A 98 26.41 -45.41 -3.54
CA THR A 98 26.19 -46.03 -2.21
C THR A 98 26.91 -45.37 -1.02
N SER A 99 26.12 -44.88 -0.05
CA SER A 99 26.32 -45.06 1.41
C SER A 99 25.04 -44.65 2.18
N SER A 100 24.40 -45.66 2.79
CA SER A 100 23.49 -45.61 3.97
C SER A 100 24.33 -45.28 5.23
N THR A 101 23.85 -44.86 6.41
CA THR A 101 22.74 -45.27 7.31
C THR A 101 22.75 -44.20 8.44
N THR A 102 21.67 -43.78 9.12
CA THR A 102 21.08 -44.46 10.29
C THR A 102 19.87 -43.67 10.79
N THR A 103 18.79 -44.39 11.03
CA THR A 103 17.50 -43.96 11.57
C THR A 103 17.50 -44.12 13.09
N THR A 104 16.95 -43.16 13.84
CA THR A 104 16.44 -43.39 15.20
C THR A 104 14.99 -42.93 15.28
N VAL A 105 14.14 -43.88 15.65
CA VAL A 105 12.72 -43.76 15.95
C VAL A 105 12.57 -43.55 17.45
N PHE A 106 11.65 -42.68 17.89
CA PHE A 106 11.02 -42.80 19.21
C PHE A 106 9.56 -42.31 19.11
N GLU A 107 8.64 -43.19 19.49
CA GLU A 107 7.20 -42.97 19.65
C GLU A 107 6.85 -42.54 21.09
N LEU A 108 5.86 -41.64 21.16
CA LEU A 108 4.70 -41.50 22.07
C LEU A 108 4.88 -41.48 23.61
N ASP A 109 4.33 -40.44 24.26
CA ASP A 109 3.08 -40.62 25.04
C ASP A 109 2.34 -39.30 25.37
N PRO A 110 0.98 -39.29 25.43
CA PRO A 110 0.13 -38.14 25.71
C PRO A 110 -0.60 -38.27 27.07
N ASN A 111 -0.31 -37.43 28.06
CA ASN A 111 -1.26 -37.15 29.17
C ASN A 111 -0.74 -36.05 30.11
N ALA A 112 -1.52 -34.97 30.28
CA ALA A 112 -1.74 -34.31 31.57
C ALA A 112 -2.69 -33.13 31.39
N SER A 113 -3.95 -33.37 31.76
CA SER A 113 -5.02 -32.39 31.87
C SER A 113 -4.92 -31.55 33.15
N LEU A 114 -5.40 -30.30 33.03
CA LEU A 114 -6.21 -29.53 33.99
C LEU A 114 -5.83 -29.49 35.48
N SER A 115 -5.53 -28.28 35.98
CA SER A 115 -6.05 -27.86 37.28
C SER A 115 -6.27 -26.34 37.37
N SER A 116 -7.51 -26.01 37.74
CA SER A 116 -8.10 -24.72 38.08
C SER A 116 -7.44 -24.02 39.27
N ALA A 117 -7.41 -22.68 39.26
CA ALA A 117 -7.47 -21.89 40.49
C ALA A 117 -8.04 -20.49 40.22
N LEU A 118 -9.20 -20.24 40.82
CA LEU A 118 -9.96 -19.01 40.91
C LEU A 118 -9.35 -18.01 41.91
N MET A 119 -9.60 -16.72 41.63
CA MET A 119 -9.87 -15.61 42.55
C MET A 119 -8.81 -15.21 43.60
N SER A 120 -8.29 -13.98 43.49
CA SER A 120 -8.24 -12.99 44.59
C SER A 120 -7.78 -11.60 44.10
N MET A 121 -8.63 -10.59 44.29
CA MET A 121 -8.30 -9.15 44.41
C MET A 121 -7.72 -8.89 45.82
N PRO A 122 -6.90 -7.85 46.11
CA PRO A 122 -7.34 -6.43 46.22
C PRO A 122 -6.20 -5.38 46.02
N PRO A 123 -6.29 -4.12 46.49
CA PRO A 123 -7.25 -3.05 46.21
C PRO A 123 -6.59 -1.77 45.62
N SER A 124 -7.41 -0.82 45.16
CA SER A 124 -7.01 0.56 44.82
C SER A 124 -6.57 1.37 46.04
N PRO A 125 -5.82 2.47 45.82
CA PRO A 125 -6.19 3.72 46.46
C PRO A 125 -6.32 4.89 45.49
N ALA A 126 -7.07 5.87 45.96
CA ALA A 126 -7.68 6.95 45.21
C ALA A 126 -6.78 8.19 45.01
N ALA A 127 -7.16 8.95 43.97
CA ALA A 127 -7.18 10.41 43.86
C ALA A 127 -6.08 11.26 44.52
N SER A 128 -5.27 11.92 43.69
CA SER A 128 -5.05 13.38 43.77
C SER A 128 -4.37 13.90 42.51
N SER A 129 -4.83 15.05 42.04
CA SER A 129 -4.24 15.91 41.00
C SER A 129 -4.25 17.36 41.57
N PRO A 130 -3.78 18.38 40.83
CA PRO A 130 -2.40 18.62 40.41
C PRO A 130 -1.94 20.05 40.75
N SER A 131 -0.65 20.26 41.01
CA SER A 131 0.01 21.57 41.06
C SER A 131 1.50 21.31 41.37
N SER A 132 2.51 22.01 40.87
CA SER A 132 2.64 23.27 40.14
C SER A 132 4.09 23.36 39.67
N LEU A 133 4.34 24.16 38.64
CA LEU A 133 5.67 24.50 38.15
C LEU A 133 6.56 25.13 39.22
N SER A 134 7.83 24.70 39.29
CA SER A 134 8.98 25.54 39.63
C SER A 134 10.23 24.90 38.98
N SER A 135 10.72 25.49 37.89
CA SER A 135 11.73 26.56 37.88
C SER A 135 13.08 26.07 38.41
N TRP A 136 13.94 25.69 37.46
CA TRP A 136 15.35 25.43 37.66
C TRP A 136 16.05 26.60 38.36
N SER A 137 16.65 26.33 39.51
CA SER A 137 17.67 27.15 40.12
C SER A 137 18.97 26.36 40.16
N SER A 138 19.91 26.81 39.33
CA SER A 138 21.29 26.38 39.31
C SER A 138 21.95 26.70 40.65
N SER A 139 22.54 25.70 41.29
CA SER A 139 23.48 25.90 42.38
C SER A 139 24.61 24.88 42.23
N SER A 140 25.67 25.37 41.59
CA SER A 140 26.95 24.69 41.45
C SER A 140 27.57 24.51 42.83
N SER A 141 27.72 23.26 43.27
CA SER A 141 28.69 22.92 44.31
C SER A 141 29.38 21.61 43.91
N SER A 142 30.66 21.79 43.63
CA SER A 142 31.62 20.78 43.21
C SER A 142 32.05 19.93 44.40
N SER A 143 31.78 18.64 44.34
CA SER A 143 32.57 17.64 45.07
C SER A 143 32.65 16.36 44.25
N SER A 144 33.89 15.97 44.00
CA SER A 144 34.35 14.86 43.19
C SER A 144 34.10 13.51 43.85
N SER A 145 33.30 12.66 43.22
CA SER A 145 33.37 11.21 43.40
C SER A 145 33.00 10.51 42.09
N SER A 146 33.82 9.52 41.76
CA SER A 146 33.85 8.68 40.55
C SER A 146 32.51 8.47 39.86
N SER A 147 32.38 9.02 38.64
CA SER A 147 31.32 8.67 37.69
C SER A 147 31.48 7.20 37.28
N ASP A 148 30.61 6.37 37.83
CA ASP A 148 30.29 5.04 37.34
C ASP A 148 29.75 5.18 35.90
N ASP A 149 30.61 4.88 34.93
CA ASP A 149 30.31 4.90 33.49
C ASP A 149 29.41 3.70 33.17
N THR A 150 28.18 3.73 33.66
CA THR A 150 27.12 2.79 33.29
C THR A 150 26.63 3.12 31.88
N ARG A 151 27.52 2.97 30.89
CA ARG A 151 27.08 2.73 29.52
C ARG A 151 26.22 1.47 29.57
N PRO A 152 24.95 1.52 29.13
CA PRO A 152 24.15 0.31 29.02
C PRO A 152 24.95 -0.71 28.19
N PRO A 153 25.06 -1.97 28.63
CA PRO A 153 25.84 -2.96 27.90
C PRO A 153 25.30 -3.00 26.47
N LEU A 154 26.16 -2.67 25.51
CA LEU A 154 25.84 -2.83 24.10
C LEU A 154 25.38 -4.29 23.94
N PRO A 155 24.16 -4.55 23.41
CA PRO A 155 23.72 -5.91 23.17
C PRO A 155 24.81 -6.64 22.40
N ARG A 156 25.14 -7.88 22.82
CA ARG A 156 26.06 -8.73 22.06
C ARG A 156 25.62 -8.70 20.60
N GLY A 157 26.49 -8.25 19.71
CA GLY A 157 26.15 -8.15 18.29
C GLY A 157 25.69 -9.50 17.78
N LEU A 158 24.52 -9.57 17.15
CA LEU A 158 24.15 -10.76 16.40
C LEU A 158 25.19 -10.94 15.28
N THR A 159 25.82 -12.11 15.24
CA THR A 159 26.76 -12.49 14.18
C THR A 159 26.04 -12.83 12.87
N ASP A 160 24.72 -12.97 12.92
CA ASP A 160 23.89 -13.36 11.78
C ASP A 160 23.58 -12.16 10.89
N HIS A 161 23.56 -12.41 9.57
CA HIS A 161 23.17 -11.39 8.61
C HIS A 161 21.67 -11.08 8.77
N TRP A 162 21.29 -9.79 8.75
CA TRP A 162 19.92 -9.34 9.05
C TRP A 162 18.84 -9.97 8.14
N THR A 163 19.22 -10.40 6.93
CA THR A 163 18.31 -11.08 6.01
C THR A 163 17.73 -12.36 6.60
N ASN A 164 18.45 -13.03 7.52
CA ASN A 164 17.96 -14.23 8.22
C ASN A 164 16.73 -13.92 9.10
N HIS A 165 16.54 -12.66 9.50
CA HIS A 165 15.42 -12.22 10.31
C HIS A 165 14.27 -11.61 9.49
N SER A 166 14.42 -11.49 8.16
CA SER A 166 13.41 -10.82 7.33
C SER A 166 12.08 -11.54 7.33
N VAL A 167 12.10 -12.87 7.13
CA VAL A 167 10.89 -13.69 7.12
C VAL A 167 10.26 -13.79 8.52
N PRO A 168 11.02 -14.09 9.61
CA PRO A 168 10.47 -14.04 10.96
C PRO A 168 9.82 -12.71 11.35
N ILE A 169 10.44 -11.57 11.00
CA ILE A 169 9.86 -10.25 11.24
C ILE A 169 8.54 -10.10 10.49
N LEU A 170 8.52 -10.44 9.21
CA LEU A 170 7.31 -10.33 8.38
C LEU A 170 6.17 -11.23 8.90
N LEU A 171 6.48 -12.48 9.25
CA LEU A 171 5.50 -13.42 9.82
C LEU A 171 5.02 -12.98 11.21
N THR A 172 5.85 -12.28 11.98
CA THR A 172 5.44 -11.69 13.25
C THR A 172 4.48 -10.52 13.01
N ILE A 173 4.78 -9.64 12.05
CA ILE A 173 3.89 -8.52 11.67
C ILE A 173 2.54 -9.04 11.18
N TYR A 174 2.56 -10.05 10.31
CA TYR A 174 1.37 -10.62 9.68
C TYR A 174 0.92 -11.94 10.35
N SER A 175 1.02 -12.04 11.67
CA SER A 175 0.76 -13.30 12.38
C SER A 175 -0.68 -13.82 12.26
N THR A 176 -1.63 -12.94 11.94
CA THR A 176 -3.04 -13.31 11.71
C THR A 176 -3.27 -14.00 10.36
N PHE A 177 -2.31 -13.95 9.44
CA PHE A 177 -2.39 -14.57 8.12
C PHE A 177 -1.65 -15.91 8.08
N GLY A 178 -2.29 -16.96 8.61
CA GLY A 178 -1.73 -18.32 8.63
C GLY A 178 -1.26 -18.82 7.26
N PHE A 179 -1.92 -18.40 6.17
CA PHE A 179 -1.53 -18.79 4.81
C PHE A 179 -0.11 -18.34 4.44
N LEU A 180 0.36 -17.18 4.94
CA LEU A 180 1.73 -16.72 4.67
C LEU A 180 2.74 -17.68 5.31
N HIS A 181 2.46 -18.15 6.52
CA HIS A 181 3.32 -19.09 7.22
C HIS A 181 3.49 -20.40 6.43
N ASP A 182 2.39 -20.92 5.88
CA ASP A 182 2.41 -22.11 5.02
C ASP A 182 3.16 -21.87 3.70
N LEU A 183 3.04 -20.68 3.12
CA LEU A 183 3.75 -20.32 1.89
C LEU A 183 5.27 -20.26 2.09
N TYR A 184 5.76 -19.65 3.18
CA TYR A 184 7.19 -19.61 3.47
C TYR A 184 7.76 -20.99 3.83
N LYS A 185 6.96 -21.87 4.46
CA LYS A 185 7.35 -23.26 4.71
C LYS A 185 7.48 -24.07 3.42
N THR A 186 6.54 -23.90 2.50
CA THR A 186 6.49 -24.68 1.25
C THR A 186 7.40 -24.12 0.15
N ASN A 187 7.78 -22.84 0.21
CA ASN A 187 8.64 -22.19 -0.77
C ASN A 187 9.88 -21.52 -0.11
N PRO A 188 10.83 -22.31 0.45
CA PRO A 188 12.00 -21.75 1.13
C PRO A 188 13.09 -21.19 0.19
N GLY A 189 12.95 -21.36 -1.13
CA GLY A 189 13.96 -20.95 -2.12
C GLY A 189 14.00 -19.44 -2.41
N ASN A 190 14.97 -18.99 -3.21
CA ASN A 190 15.15 -17.60 -3.66
C ASN A 190 14.07 -17.15 -4.66
N GLY A 191 12.81 -17.13 -4.22
CA GLY A 191 11.64 -16.71 -4.99
C GLY A 191 11.23 -15.25 -4.75
N PRO A 192 10.19 -14.76 -5.45
CA PRO A 192 9.69 -13.40 -5.29
C PRO A 192 9.29 -13.07 -3.84
N LEU A 193 8.76 -14.06 -3.12
CA LEU A 193 8.27 -13.92 -1.75
C LEU A 193 9.38 -13.59 -0.74
N ILE A 194 10.56 -14.23 -0.86
CA ILE A 194 11.73 -13.93 -0.02
C ILE A 194 12.24 -12.50 -0.26
N TRP A 195 12.31 -12.06 -1.51
CA TRP A 195 12.75 -10.69 -1.83
C TRP A 195 11.79 -9.64 -1.30
N ALA A 196 10.48 -9.90 -1.35
CA ALA A 196 9.48 -9.05 -0.71
C ALA A 196 9.63 -9.01 0.82
N ALA A 197 9.98 -10.13 1.46
CA ALA A 197 10.28 -10.15 2.89
C ALA A 197 11.47 -9.26 3.26
N HIS A 198 12.57 -9.35 2.51
CA HIS A 198 13.74 -8.50 2.72
C HIS A 198 13.41 -7.03 2.55
N LEU A 199 12.70 -6.70 1.47
CA LEU A 199 12.26 -5.34 1.19
C LEU A 199 11.39 -4.78 2.33
N PHE A 200 10.31 -5.48 2.68
CA PHE A 200 9.34 -5.03 3.66
C PHE A 200 9.95 -4.91 5.07
N SER A 201 10.65 -5.94 5.54
CA SER A 201 11.23 -5.97 6.88
C SER A 201 12.36 -4.94 7.04
N ARG A 202 13.17 -4.72 6.00
CA ARG A 202 14.19 -3.66 6.02
C ARG A 202 13.55 -2.29 6.14
N THR A 203 12.52 -2.01 5.35
CA THR A 203 11.78 -0.75 5.42
C THR A 203 11.17 -0.54 6.80
N TYR A 204 10.51 -1.55 7.35
CA TYR A 204 9.93 -1.48 8.69
C TYR A 204 10.97 -1.09 9.75
N VAL A 205 12.09 -1.83 9.82
CA VAL A 205 13.15 -1.54 10.79
C VAL A 205 13.73 -0.15 10.58
N THR A 206 13.91 0.30 9.34
CA THR A 206 14.43 1.64 9.05
C THR A 206 13.47 2.75 9.45
N ASN A 207 12.16 2.55 9.28
CA ASN A 207 11.16 3.55 9.65
C ASN A 207 11.00 3.68 11.17
N VAL A 208 11.03 2.57 11.91
CA VAL A 208 10.93 2.59 13.38
C VAL A 208 12.22 3.10 14.03
N ARG A 209 13.39 2.77 13.48
CA ARG A 209 14.69 3.18 14.05
C ARG A 209 15.11 4.61 13.71
N TYR A 210 14.63 5.13 12.58
CA TYR A 210 14.91 6.50 12.14
C TYR A 210 13.60 7.26 11.88
N PRO A 211 12.82 7.56 12.92
CA PRO A 211 11.65 8.41 12.80
C PRO A 211 12.13 9.84 12.45
N VAL A 212 12.23 10.10 11.16
CA VAL A 212 12.42 11.40 10.50
C VAL A 212 13.75 12.15 10.76
N HIS A 213 14.58 11.77 11.73
CA HIS A 213 15.86 12.46 11.98
C HIS A 213 17.02 11.53 12.34
N VAL A 214 18.24 11.98 12.01
CA VAL A 214 19.60 11.47 12.31
C VAL A 214 20.35 10.82 11.11
N CYS A 215 21.31 11.59 10.59
CA CYS A 215 22.36 11.27 9.59
C CYS A 215 21.96 11.09 8.11
N ASN A 216 22.52 11.95 7.24
CA ASN A 216 22.25 12.00 5.80
C ASN A 216 23.00 10.93 4.98
N GLU A 217 24.05 10.30 5.52
CA GLU A 217 24.86 9.30 4.79
C GLU A 217 24.22 7.90 4.76
N SER A 218 23.51 7.47 5.81
CA SER A 218 22.84 6.16 5.87
C SER A 218 21.55 6.08 5.06
N ALA A 219 20.90 7.23 4.79
CA ALA A 219 19.64 7.30 4.06
C ALA A 219 19.81 6.91 2.58
N LEU A 220 20.88 7.38 1.93
CA LEU A 220 21.17 7.05 0.53
C LEU A 220 21.57 5.57 0.38
N GLU A 221 22.34 5.03 1.32
CA GLU A 221 22.70 3.62 1.33
C GLU A 221 21.47 2.74 1.52
N THR A 222 20.61 3.09 2.49
CA THR A 222 19.31 2.41 2.71
C THR A 222 18.45 2.49 1.46
N GLN A 223 18.35 3.65 0.81
CA GLN A 223 17.56 3.81 -0.41
C GLN A 223 18.10 2.96 -1.58
N ARG A 224 19.43 2.86 -1.74
CA ARG A 224 20.07 1.99 -2.74
C ARG A 224 19.81 0.51 -2.45
N GLU A 225 19.91 0.13 -1.19
CA GLU A 225 19.65 -1.23 -0.73
C GLU A 225 18.18 -1.64 -0.99
N LEU A 226 17.22 -0.80 -0.55
CA LEU A 226 15.80 -1.00 -0.82
C LEU A 226 15.49 -1.03 -2.33
N GLY A 227 16.12 -0.16 -3.12
CA GLY A 227 16.01 -0.17 -4.57
C GLY A 227 16.50 -1.48 -5.20
N THR A 228 17.56 -2.07 -4.64
CA THR A 228 18.08 -3.38 -5.07
C THR A 228 17.09 -4.50 -4.76
N TYR A 229 16.52 -4.54 -3.55
CA TYR A 229 15.51 -5.54 -3.21
C TYR A 229 14.24 -5.36 -4.03
N MET A 230 13.76 -4.13 -4.22
CA MET A 230 12.61 -3.84 -5.09
C MET A 230 12.85 -4.34 -6.51
N GLY A 231 14.01 -4.03 -7.10
CA GLY A 231 14.37 -4.50 -8.44
C GLY A 231 14.40 -6.02 -8.56
N LYS A 232 14.93 -6.72 -7.54
CA LYS A 232 14.93 -8.19 -7.49
C LYS A 232 13.53 -8.77 -7.33
N THR A 233 12.70 -8.20 -6.45
CA THR A 233 11.31 -8.63 -6.26
C THR A 233 10.53 -8.48 -7.56
N LEU A 234 10.57 -7.31 -8.20
CA LEU A 234 9.85 -7.06 -9.45
C LEU A 234 10.37 -7.94 -10.60
N SER A 235 11.69 -8.16 -10.69
CA SER A 235 12.27 -9.06 -11.69
C SER A 235 11.80 -10.51 -11.48
N ALA A 236 11.77 -10.99 -10.24
CA ALA A 236 11.30 -12.33 -9.89
C ALA A 236 9.80 -12.50 -10.15
N VAL A 237 8.97 -11.51 -9.80
CA VAL A 237 7.53 -11.50 -10.12
C VAL A 237 7.32 -11.51 -11.63
N ASN A 238 8.03 -10.66 -12.37
CA ASN A 238 7.91 -10.60 -13.82
C ASN A 238 8.35 -11.92 -14.48
N ALA A 239 9.45 -12.53 -14.02
CA ALA A 239 9.88 -13.84 -14.48
C ALA A 239 8.82 -14.91 -14.21
N ALA A 240 8.20 -14.91 -13.03
CA ALA A 240 7.13 -15.85 -12.69
C ALA A 240 5.87 -15.63 -13.55
N LEU A 241 5.46 -14.38 -13.81
CA LEU A 241 4.29 -14.05 -14.60
C LEU A 241 4.46 -14.27 -16.12
N ASN A 242 5.70 -14.42 -16.62
CA ASN A 242 5.96 -14.82 -18.00
C ASN A 242 5.66 -16.30 -18.27
N ASP A 243 5.53 -17.11 -17.22
CA ASP A 243 5.01 -18.48 -17.30
C ASP A 243 3.48 -18.44 -17.28
N PRO A 244 2.76 -19.08 -18.22
CA PRO A 244 1.30 -19.20 -18.19
C PRO A 244 0.74 -19.72 -16.86
N ALA A 245 1.47 -20.58 -16.14
CA ALA A 245 1.07 -21.07 -14.82
C ALA A 245 1.35 -20.06 -13.68
N GLY A 246 2.11 -19.00 -13.95
CA GLY A 246 2.61 -18.04 -12.98
C GLY A 246 1.53 -17.35 -12.15
N ALA A 247 0.46 -16.90 -12.80
CA ALA A 247 -0.67 -16.23 -12.14
C ALA A 247 -1.39 -17.12 -11.10
N PHE A 248 -1.30 -18.45 -11.24
CA PHE A 248 -1.91 -19.41 -10.33
C PHE A 248 -1.05 -19.73 -9.11
N ARG A 249 0.19 -19.21 -9.03
CA ARG A 249 1.08 -19.46 -7.91
C ARG A 249 0.78 -18.53 -6.73
N ASP A 250 0.57 -19.11 -5.55
CA ASP A 250 0.22 -18.37 -4.33
C ASP A 250 1.35 -17.47 -3.80
N ASP A 251 2.60 -17.86 -4.04
CA ASP A 251 3.77 -17.04 -3.69
C ASP A 251 3.78 -15.73 -4.49
N VAL A 252 3.39 -15.75 -5.76
CA VAL A 252 3.28 -14.55 -6.61
C VAL A 252 2.16 -13.64 -6.09
N LEU A 253 0.97 -14.18 -5.84
CA LEU A 253 -0.16 -13.40 -5.30
C LEU A 253 0.20 -12.74 -3.96
N ALA A 254 0.78 -13.51 -3.03
CA ALA A 254 1.23 -13.01 -1.74
C ALA A 254 2.34 -11.93 -1.88
N THR A 255 3.27 -12.10 -2.83
CA THR A 255 4.33 -11.11 -3.08
C THR A 255 3.74 -9.77 -3.52
N VAL A 256 2.82 -9.77 -4.49
CA VAL A 256 2.19 -8.53 -4.98
C VAL A 256 1.36 -7.87 -3.87
N TRP A 257 0.72 -8.67 -3.00
CA TRP A 257 0.02 -8.15 -1.83
C TRP A 257 0.95 -7.50 -0.79
N ILE A 258 2.12 -8.11 -0.53
CA ILE A 258 3.15 -7.50 0.33
C ILE A 258 3.68 -6.21 -0.30
N LEU A 259 3.85 -6.15 -1.63
CA LEU A 259 4.27 -4.94 -2.33
C LEU A 259 3.23 -3.82 -2.19
N ALA A 260 1.93 -4.12 -2.29
CA ALA A 260 0.88 -3.14 -2.04
C ALA A 260 0.95 -2.58 -0.61
N ASN A 261 1.14 -3.42 0.41
CA ASN A 261 1.31 -2.96 1.79
C ASN A 261 2.63 -2.20 2.02
N TYR A 262 3.70 -2.57 1.31
CA TYR A 262 4.97 -1.86 1.34
C TYR A 262 4.81 -0.40 0.89
N GLU A 263 3.99 -0.12 -0.12
CA GLU A 263 3.75 1.24 -0.60
C GLU A 263 3.07 2.13 0.49
N LEU A 264 2.24 1.55 1.35
CA LEU A 264 1.68 2.23 2.53
C LEU A 264 2.77 2.54 3.56
N LEU A 265 3.65 1.57 3.78
CA LEU A 265 4.74 1.70 4.73
C LEU A 265 5.71 2.82 4.33
N VAL A 266 6.00 2.98 3.04
CA VAL A 266 6.87 4.05 2.52
C VAL A 266 6.15 5.36 2.20
N GLY A 267 4.81 5.39 2.22
CA GLY A 267 4.02 6.59 1.94
C GLY A 267 4.08 7.02 0.48
N SER A 268 4.01 6.07 -0.45
CA SER A 268 4.13 6.35 -1.90
C SER A 268 2.78 6.51 -2.61
N VAL A 269 1.67 6.40 -1.89
CA VAL A 269 0.32 6.39 -2.49
C VAL A 269 0.02 7.72 -3.19
N ASN A 270 0.50 8.84 -2.64
CA ASN A 270 0.24 10.19 -3.17
C ASN A 270 1.34 10.67 -4.13
N ARG A 271 2.25 9.79 -4.59
CA ARG A 271 3.31 10.20 -5.54
C ARG A 271 2.68 10.57 -6.90
N ALA A 272 2.91 11.81 -7.33
CA ALA A 272 2.41 12.37 -8.59
C ALA A 272 2.79 11.51 -9.82
N GLY A 273 1.77 11.10 -10.59
CA GLY A 273 1.85 10.30 -11.82
C GLY A 273 0.46 9.87 -12.31
N LEU A 274 0.35 9.22 -13.48
CA LEU A 274 -0.94 8.70 -14.00
C LEU A 274 -1.57 7.62 -13.09
N SER A 275 -0.75 6.89 -12.33
CA SER A 275 -1.18 5.94 -11.30
C SER A 275 -0.04 5.79 -10.28
N SER A 276 -0.33 5.85 -8.99
CA SER A 276 0.71 5.67 -7.98
C SER A 276 1.16 4.20 -7.88
N PRO A 277 2.36 3.90 -7.35
CA PRO A 277 2.85 2.53 -7.22
C PRO A 277 1.87 1.59 -6.52
N TRP A 278 1.18 2.08 -5.49
CA TRP A 278 0.15 1.31 -4.78
C TRP A 278 -0.98 0.88 -5.72
N HIS A 279 -1.48 1.78 -6.57
CA HIS A 279 -2.52 1.49 -7.56
C HIS A 279 -2.07 0.43 -8.58
N LEU A 280 -0.79 0.46 -8.98
CA LEU A 280 -0.25 -0.52 -9.91
C LEU A 280 -0.26 -1.93 -9.30
N HIS A 281 0.11 -2.05 -8.02
CA HIS A 281 0.08 -3.35 -7.32
C HIS A 281 -1.35 -3.84 -7.10
N THR A 282 -2.30 -2.98 -6.69
CA THR A 282 -3.70 -3.39 -6.52
C THR A 282 -4.36 -3.77 -7.85
N ARG A 283 -4.02 -3.08 -8.94
CA ARG A 283 -4.39 -3.49 -10.31
C ARG A 283 -3.80 -4.85 -10.68
N GLY A 284 -2.54 -5.08 -10.34
CA GLY A 284 -1.87 -6.37 -10.52
C GLY A 284 -2.60 -7.49 -9.77
N LEU A 285 -2.96 -7.24 -8.50
CA LEU A 285 -3.74 -8.19 -7.69
C LEU A 285 -5.08 -8.51 -8.34
N ASN A 286 -5.84 -7.49 -8.75
CA ASN A 286 -7.13 -7.70 -9.40
C ASN A 286 -6.99 -8.57 -10.66
N SER A 287 -5.98 -8.28 -11.50
CA SER A 287 -5.71 -9.05 -12.72
C SER A 287 -5.35 -10.52 -12.42
N ILE A 288 -4.57 -10.76 -11.36
CA ILE A 288 -4.24 -12.13 -10.92
C ILE A 288 -5.48 -12.85 -10.37
N LEU A 289 -6.32 -12.19 -9.56
CA LEU A 289 -7.55 -12.79 -9.05
C LEU A 289 -8.53 -13.15 -10.18
N GLN A 290 -8.69 -12.26 -11.17
CA GLN A 290 -9.48 -12.52 -12.38
C GLN A 290 -8.93 -13.73 -13.15
N THR A 291 -7.61 -13.80 -13.35
CA THR A 291 -6.96 -14.92 -14.07
C THR A 291 -7.15 -16.26 -13.35
N ARG A 292 -7.08 -16.26 -12.01
CA ARG A 292 -7.32 -17.45 -11.18
C ARG A 292 -8.77 -17.93 -11.22
N GLY A 293 -9.71 -17.01 -11.51
CA GLY A 293 -11.12 -17.29 -11.61
C GLY A 293 -11.73 -17.80 -10.31
N VAL A 294 -12.81 -18.58 -10.45
CA VAL A 294 -13.62 -19.06 -9.32
C VAL A 294 -13.05 -20.28 -8.61
N ASN A 295 -12.11 -21.00 -9.22
CA ASN A 295 -11.62 -22.28 -8.70
C ASN A 295 -10.99 -22.14 -7.31
N GLN A 296 -10.27 -21.03 -7.06
CA GLN A 296 -9.67 -20.74 -5.76
C GLN A 296 -10.73 -20.59 -4.64
N LEU A 297 -11.96 -20.20 -5.00
CA LEU A 297 -13.05 -19.99 -4.05
C LEU A 297 -13.70 -21.30 -3.61
N ASN A 298 -13.40 -22.43 -4.26
CA ASN A 298 -13.97 -23.74 -3.88
C ASN A 298 -13.19 -24.42 -2.74
N THR A 299 -12.12 -23.79 -2.24
CA THR A 299 -11.29 -24.36 -1.16
C THR A 299 -11.03 -23.32 -0.08
N LEU A 300 -11.00 -23.75 1.18
CA LEU A 300 -10.64 -22.88 2.30
C LEU A 300 -9.28 -22.22 2.09
N LYS A 301 -8.27 -22.99 1.65
CA LYS A 301 -6.91 -22.48 1.40
C LYS A 301 -6.89 -21.35 0.37
N GLY A 302 -7.61 -21.49 -0.74
CA GLY A 302 -7.70 -20.44 -1.75
C GLY A 302 -8.42 -19.20 -1.22
N ARG A 303 -9.46 -19.36 -0.40
CA ARG A 303 -10.16 -18.22 0.23
C ARG A 303 -9.33 -17.46 1.24
N MET A 304 -8.45 -18.14 1.98
CA MET A 304 -7.52 -17.49 2.91
C MET A 304 -6.60 -16.48 2.23
N ALA A 305 -6.22 -16.71 0.96
CA ALA A 305 -5.43 -15.76 0.16
C ALA A 305 -6.32 -14.76 -0.62
N PHE A 306 -7.54 -15.16 -0.98
CA PHE A 306 -8.52 -14.29 -1.64
C PHE A 306 -8.90 -13.11 -0.76
N TRP A 307 -9.34 -13.33 0.49
CA TRP A 307 -9.87 -12.26 1.33
C TRP A 307 -8.92 -11.08 1.56
N PRO A 308 -7.63 -11.27 1.91
CA PRO A 308 -6.69 -10.16 2.07
C PRO A 308 -6.47 -9.37 0.77
N CYS A 309 -6.48 -10.06 -0.38
CA CYS A 309 -6.30 -9.45 -1.69
C CYS A 309 -7.56 -8.73 -2.16
N TYR A 310 -8.72 -9.33 -1.98
CA TYR A 310 -10.00 -8.73 -2.29
C TYR A 310 -10.24 -7.49 -1.43
N ASN A 311 -10.00 -7.60 -0.12
CA ASN A 311 -10.20 -6.48 0.81
C ASN A 311 -9.26 -5.30 0.52
N ILE A 312 -8.03 -5.51 0.05
CA ILE A 312 -7.16 -4.40 -0.35
C ILE A 312 -7.60 -3.77 -1.69
N ILE A 313 -8.19 -4.55 -2.60
CA ILE A 313 -8.76 -4.05 -3.86
C ILE A 313 -10.02 -3.23 -3.59
N VAL A 314 -10.89 -3.72 -2.69
CA VAL A 314 -12.11 -3.02 -2.28
C VAL A 314 -11.89 -2.11 -1.07
N SER A 315 -10.64 -1.83 -0.69
CA SER A 315 -10.37 -0.92 0.43
C SER A 315 -10.61 0.53 -0.03
N PRO A 316 -11.26 1.38 0.78
CA PRO A 316 -11.56 2.73 0.39
C PRO A 316 -10.30 3.59 0.36
N LEU A 317 -9.76 3.88 -0.82
CA LEU A 317 -8.78 4.96 -0.97
C LEU A 317 -9.35 6.16 -1.72
N GLU A 318 -9.05 7.33 -1.19
CA GLU A 318 -9.16 8.69 -1.75
C GLU A 318 -10.47 9.22 -2.39
N VAL A 319 -10.99 10.24 -1.68
CA VAL A 319 -11.15 11.63 -2.13
C VAL A 319 -10.97 11.88 -3.64
N LEU A 320 -12.10 11.97 -4.33
CA LEU A 320 -12.40 12.86 -5.46
C LEU A 320 -11.21 13.29 -6.36
N GLY A 321 -10.42 12.39 -6.94
CA GLY A 321 -9.47 12.71 -8.02
C GLY A 321 -10.07 12.43 -9.40
N PRO A 322 -9.78 13.22 -10.45
CA PRO A 322 -10.48 13.12 -11.72
C PRO A 322 -10.22 11.79 -12.43
N ALA A 323 -11.29 11.17 -12.93
CA ALA A 323 -11.22 10.49 -14.20
C ALA A 323 -10.80 11.54 -15.24
N SER A 324 -9.55 11.50 -15.69
CA SER A 324 -9.07 12.35 -16.79
C SER A 324 -9.71 11.88 -18.11
N CYS A 325 -10.99 12.18 -18.28
CA CYS A 325 -11.65 12.12 -19.56
C CYS A 325 -11.55 13.52 -20.19
N GLY A 326 -10.66 13.69 -21.17
CA GLY A 326 -10.64 14.92 -21.97
C GLY A 326 -9.27 15.53 -22.29
N ALA A 327 -8.26 14.74 -22.65
CA ALA A 327 -7.26 15.24 -23.59
C ALA A 327 -7.68 14.78 -24.99
N SER A 328 -8.09 15.73 -25.83
CA SER A 328 -8.37 15.54 -27.25
C SER A 328 -7.10 15.03 -27.96
N VAL A 329 -6.88 13.72 -27.91
CA VAL A 329 -5.96 13.04 -28.81
C VAL A 329 -6.71 12.91 -30.13
N ARG A 330 -6.21 13.58 -31.17
CA ARG A 330 -6.69 13.39 -32.55
C ARG A 330 -6.78 11.88 -32.81
N LYS A 331 -8.00 11.38 -33.01
CA LYS A 331 -8.27 9.97 -33.27
C LYS A 331 -7.42 9.49 -34.46
N PRO A 332 -6.45 8.58 -34.28
CA PRO A 332 -6.02 7.76 -35.40
C PRO A 332 -7.11 6.70 -35.62
N HIS A 333 -7.52 6.49 -36.86
CA HIS A 333 -8.35 5.33 -37.22
C HIS A 333 -7.60 4.04 -36.88
N VAL A 334 -8.04 3.32 -35.83
CA VAL A 334 -7.54 1.97 -35.50
C VAL A 334 -8.68 1.12 -34.95
N GLY A 335 -8.71 -0.17 -35.32
CA GLY A 335 -9.87 -1.07 -35.28
C GLY A 335 -10.32 -1.62 -33.91
N ALA A 336 -11.39 -2.42 -33.98
CA ALA A 336 -12.24 -2.89 -32.89
C ALA A 336 -11.55 -3.69 -31.75
N GLU A 337 -10.32 -4.15 -31.93
CA GLU A 337 -9.56 -4.86 -30.87
C GLU A 337 -9.03 -3.92 -29.77
N LEU A 338 -8.81 -2.63 -30.06
CA LEU A 338 -8.28 -1.68 -29.06
C LEU A 338 -9.35 -1.08 -28.15
N THR A 339 -10.62 -1.14 -28.55
CA THR A 339 -11.78 -0.74 -27.73
C THR A 339 -11.94 -1.63 -26.49
N HIS A 340 -11.58 -2.93 -26.58
CA HIS A 340 -11.54 -3.83 -25.43
C HIS A 340 -10.38 -3.51 -24.47
N LEU A 341 -9.22 -3.09 -24.99
CA LEU A 341 -8.07 -2.69 -24.18
C LEU A 341 -8.29 -1.35 -23.46
N LEU A 342 -8.98 -0.40 -24.10
CA LEU A 342 -9.38 0.86 -23.47
C LEU A 342 -10.51 0.65 -22.44
N ALA A 343 -11.46 -0.25 -22.70
CA ALA A 343 -12.45 -0.68 -21.69
C ALA A 343 -11.79 -1.37 -20.49
N ALA A 344 -10.79 -2.23 -20.71
CA ALA A 344 -9.99 -2.87 -19.66
C ALA A 344 -9.08 -1.88 -18.89
N LEU A 345 -8.69 -0.76 -19.51
CA LEU A 345 -7.98 0.34 -18.85
C LEU A 345 -8.91 1.21 -17.99
N GLN A 346 -10.21 1.21 -18.28
CA GLN A 346 -11.23 2.05 -17.65
C GLN A 346 -12.03 1.31 -16.56
N GLN A 347 -11.88 -0.02 -16.47
CA GLN A 347 -12.59 -0.91 -15.54
C GLN A 347 -11.88 -1.18 -14.20
N ILE A 348 -10.64 -0.71 -13.98
CA ILE A 348 -9.81 -1.14 -12.83
C ILE A 348 -9.44 0.04 -11.93
N GLN A 349 -10.45 0.61 -11.28
CA GLN A 349 -10.21 1.60 -10.25
C GLN A 349 -11.30 1.58 -9.16
N ALA A 350 -11.77 0.37 -8.83
CA ALA A 350 -12.74 0.13 -7.77
C ALA A 350 -12.28 0.77 -6.47
N MET A 351 -13.04 1.74 -5.98
CA MET A 351 -12.85 2.54 -4.78
C MET A 351 -11.74 3.57 -4.71
N VAL A 352 -10.74 3.52 -5.59
CA VAL A 352 -9.61 4.48 -5.58
C VAL A 352 -9.84 5.65 -6.53
N SER A 353 -10.73 5.45 -7.49
CA SER A 353 -11.55 6.51 -8.06
C SER A 353 -12.98 6.08 -7.86
N ILE A 354 -13.90 6.96 -8.18
CA ILE A 354 -15.32 6.77 -7.99
C ILE A 354 -15.85 5.80 -9.05
N THR A 355 -15.46 4.54 -8.92
CA THR A 355 -15.54 3.46 -9.91
C THR A 355 -16.06 2.24 -9.17
N GLU A 356 -16.92 1.48 -9.85
CA GLU A 356 -17.57 0.28 -9.30
C GLU A 356 -16.54 -0.80 -8.94
N CYS A 357 -16.93 -1.71 -8.03
CA CYS A 357 -16.18 -2.95 -7.80
C CYS A 357 -15.98 -3.74 -9.11
N PRO A 358 -14.96 -4.61 -9.19
CA PRO A 358 -14.80 -5.49 -10.36
C PRO A 358 -16.12 -6.22 -10.67
N PRO A 359 -16.53 -6.33 -11.94
CA PRO A 359 -17.80 -6.99 -12.29
C PRO A 359 -17.85 -8.45 -11.83
N GLU A 360 -16.68 -9.11 -11.71
CA GLU A 360 -16.58 -10.46 -11.19
C GLU A 360 -16.91 -10.57 -9.70
N SER A 361 -16.91 -9.46 -8.93
CA SER A 361 -17.25 -9.44 -7.51
C SER A 361 -18.62 -10.07 -7.21
N ASP A 362 -19.62 -9.88 -8.08
CA ASP A 362 -20.93 -10.53 -7.92
C ASP A 362 -20.82 -12.05 -7.95
N THR A 363 -20.04 -12.56 -8.90
CA THR A 363 -19.84 -14.00 -9.06
C THR A 363 -19.04 -14.54 -7.87
N TRP A 364 -17.98 -13.85 -7.46
CA TRP A 364 -17.13 -14.30 -6.36
C TRP A 364 -17.88 -14.32 -5.02
N LEU A 365 -18.54 -13.22 -4.66
CA LEU A 365 -19.29 -13.13 -3.41
C LEU A 365 -20.52 -14.06 -3.42
N GLY A 366 -21.14 -14.28 -4.59
CA GLY A 366 -22.23 -15.25 -4.75
C GLY A 366 -21.80 -16.69 -4.47
N ILE A 367 -20.63 -17.12 -4.98
CA ILE A 367 -20.08 -18.46 -4.70
C ILE A 367 -19.79 -18.63 -3.22
N ILE A 368 -19.16 -17.64 -2.59
CA ILE A 368 -18.84 -17.64 -1.16
C ILE A 368 -20.11 -17.73 -0.33
N LYS A 369 -21.13 -16.92 -0.65
CA LYS A 369 -22.44 -16.93 0.01
C LYS A 369 -23.09 -18.31 -0.02
N ASN A 370 -22.96 -19.04 -1.13
CA ASN A 370 -23.56 -20.37 -1.30
C ASN A 370 -22.75 -21.49 -0.65
N SER A 371 -21.54 -21.22 -0.14
CA SER A 371 -20.65 -22.24 0.40
C SER A 371 -19.78 -21.67 1.52
N LEU A 372 -20.41 -21.00 2.49
CA LEU A 372 -19.74 -20.23 3.53
C LEU A 372 -18.91 -21.14 4.47
N TYR A 373 -17.65 -20.79 4.72
CA TYR A 373 -16.89 -21.39 5.83
C TYR A 373 -17.07 -20.58 7.12
N ASP A 374 -16.83 -21.23 8.26
CA ASP A 374 -16.87 -20.59 9.58
C ASP A 374 -15.94 -19.36 9.63
N GLY A 375 -16.47 -18.22 10.11
CA GLY A 375 -15.73 -16.96 10.21
C GLY A 375 -15.68 -16.09 8.95
N GLU A 376 -16.22 -16.55 7.81
CA GLU A 376 -16.26 -15.75 6.58
C GLU A 376 -17.45 -14.78 6.50
N GLU A 377 -18.48 -15.01 7.30
CA GLU A 377 -19.76 -14.28 7.26
C GLU A 377 -19.57 -12.76 7.36
N HIS A 378 -18.77 -12.31 8.32
CA HIS A 378 -18.51 -10.88 8.51
C HIS A 378 -17.79 -10.26 7.30
N SER A 379 -16.82 -10.97 6.72
CA SER A 379 -16.10 -10.50 5.52
C SER A 379 -17.05 -10.41 4.32
N LEU A 380 -17.97 -11.36 4.18
CA LEU A 380 -18.99 -11.38 3.14
C LEU A 380 -19.95 -10.19 3.26
N HIS A 381 -20.58 -10.00 4.42
CA HIS A 381 -21.55 -8.92 4.61
C HIS A 381 -20.93 -7.53 4.41
N VAL A 382 -19.76 -7.29 4.99
CA VAL A 382 -19.04 -6.02 4.81
C VAL A 382 -18.66 -5.83 3.34
N SER A 383 -18.21 -6.88 2.64
CA SER A 383 -17.87 -6.80 1.21
C SER A 383 -19.07 -6.51 0.31
N VAL A 384 -20.23 -7.12 0.59
CA VAL A 384 -21.49 -6.86 -0.14
C VAL A 384 -21.96 -5.43 0.08
N TYR A 385 -21.89 -4.93 1.32
CA TYR A 385 -22.21 -3.54 1.64
C TYR A 385 -21.29 -2.57 0.90
N ILE A 386 -19.98 -2.80 0.96
CA ILE A 386 -18.98 -1.98 0.26
C ILE A 386 -19.26 -1.96 -1.24
N LYS A 387 -19.54 -3.12 -1.86
CA LYS A 387 -19.92 -3.20 -3.28
C LYS A 387 -21.16 -2.34 -3.60
N THR A 388 -22.14 -2.34 -2.71
CA THR A 388 -23.35 -1.51 -2.90
C THR A 388 -23.01 -0.02 -2.81
N CYS A 389 -22.21 0.37 -1.81
CA CYS A 389 -21.74 1.74 -1.67
C CYS A 389 -20.95 2.22 -2.90
N THR A 390 -20.09 1.38 -3.48
CA THR A 390 -19.31 1.79 -4.67
C THR A 390 -20.17 2.01 -5.89
N HIS A 391 -21.17 1.15 -6.12
CA HIS A 391 -22.16 1.34 -7.16
C HIS A 391 -22.91 2.68 -6.98
N ILE A 392 -23.44 2.92 -5.78
CA ILE A 392 -24.17 4.16 -5.47
C ILE A 392 -23.28 5.39 -5.67
N MET A 393 -22.05 5.37 -5.16
CA MET A 393 -21.11 6.46 -5.32
C MET A 393 -20.75 6.72 -6.78
N ALA A 394 -20.54 5.67 -7.58
CA ALA A 394 -20.27 5.77 -9.02
C ALA A 394 -21.45 6.40 -9.78
N ALA A 395 -22.67 5.93 -9.52
CA ALA A 395 -23.89 6.48 -10.11
C ALA A 395 -24.06 7.97 -9.78
N ILE A 396 -23.95 8.33 -8.49
CA ILE A 396 -24.06 9.71 -8.02
C ILE A 396 -22.96 10.58 -8.64
N SER A 397 -21.73 10.10 -8.66
CA SER A 397 -20.62 10.82 -9.28
C SER A 397 -20.90 11.12 -10.75
N GLY A 398 -21.39 10.15 -11.52
CA GLY A 398 -21.80 10.36 -12.91
C GLY A 398 -22.83 11.48 -13.06
N ILE A 399 -23.86 11.46 -12.22
CA ILE A 399 -24.92 12.49 -12.16
C ILE A 399 -24.33 13.87 -11.86
N LEU A 400 -23.49 13.97 -10.82
CA LEU A 400 -22.92 15.24 -10.37
C LEU A 400 -21.94 15.83 -11.40
N HIS A 401 -21.08 15.02 -12.00
CA HIS A 401 -20.13 15.47 -13.02
C HIS A 401 -20.82 15.96 -14.29
N GLN A 402 -21.90 15.28 -14.70
CA GLN A 402 -22.72 15.69 -15.85
C GLN A 402 -23.69 16.82 -15.53
N ARG A 403 -23.83 17.17 -14.24
CA ARG A 403 -24.85 18.10 -13.73
C ARG A 403 -26.27 17.73 -14.20
N ASP A 404 -26.56 16.43 -14.24
CA ASP A 404 -27.85 15.90 -14.73
C ASP A 404 -28.90 15.86 -13.61
N PHE A 405 -29.63 16.96 -13.44
CA PHE A 405 -30.72 17.06 -12.47
C PHE A 405 -31.87 16.08 -12.75
N ALA A 406 -32.11 15.71 -14.02
CA ALA A 406 -33.21 14.81 -14.37
C ALA A 406 -32.88 13.37 -13.95
N ALA A 407 -31.68 12.89 -14.27
CA ALA A 407 -31.20 11.59 -13.81
C ALA A 407 -31.09 11.56 -12.28
N GLY A 408 -30.59 12.63 -11.67
CA GLY A 408 -30.53 12.78 -10.21
C GLY A 408 -31.90 12.63 -9.55
N ALA A 409 -32.91 13.36 -10.02
CA ALA A 409 -34.25 13.31 -9.45
C ALA A 409 -34.93 11.94 -9.67
N ALA A 410 -34.71 11.31 -10.83
CA ALA A 410 -35.29 10.01 -11.15
C ALA A 410 -34.69 8.85 -10.34
N GLN A 411 -33.39 8.91 -10.02
CA GLN A 411 -32.68 7.83 -9.35
C GLN A 411 -32.55 8.02 -7.83
N TYR A 412 -32.81 9.22 -7.30
CA TYR A 412 -32.55 9.57 -5.90
C TYR A 412 -33.15 8.59 -4.90
N GLU A 413 -34.46 8.33 -4.97
CA GLU A 413 -35.14 7.44 -4.02
C GLU A 413 -34.59 6.01 -4.10
N SER A 414 -34.33 5.50 -5.30
CA SER A 414 -33.77 4.16 -5.50
C SER A 414 -32.36 4.05 -4.90
N LEU A 415 -31.50 5.04 -5.12
CA LEU A 415 -30.13 5.05 -4.59
C LEU A 415 -30.13 5.14 -3.05
N VAL A 416 -31.03 5.93 -2.47
CA VAL A 416 -31.21 6.01 -1.02
C VAL A 416 -31.68 4.66 -0.46
N GLN A 417 -32.71 4.06 -1.08
CA GLN A 417 -33.26 2.78 -0.64
C GLN A 417 -32.24 1.65 -0.74
N GLN A 418 -31.42 1.62 -1.80
CA GLN A 418 -30.35 0.63 -1.94
C GLN A 418 -29.33 0.73 -0.80
N LEU A 419 -28.96 1.94 -0.37
CA LEU A 419 -28.04 2.14 0.76
C LEU A 419 -28.66 1.66 2.07
N GLU A 420 -29.91 2.02 2.34
CA GLU A 420 -30.63 1.65 3.57
C GLU A 420 -30.81 0.14 3.69
N VAL A 421 -31.23 -0.53 2.61
CA VAL A 421 -31.40 -1.99 2.58
C VAL A 421 -30.06 -2.70 2.80
N ALA A 422 -28.98 -2.22 2.18
CA ALA A 422 -27.66 -2.82 2.36
C ALA A 422 -27.15 -2.63 3.80
N GLU A 423 -27.45 -1.48 4.42
CA GLU A 423 -27.09 -1.19 5.81
C GLU A 423 -27.87 -2.08 6.79
N GLU A 424 -29.18 -2.22 6.61
CA GLU A 424 -30.04 -3.07 7.44
C GLU A 424 -29.56 -4.53 7.44
N GLN A 425 -29.05 -5.03 6.31
CA GLN A 425 -28.47 -6.37 6.23
C GLN A 425 -27.22 -6.54 7.09
N VAL A 426 -26.36 -5.52 7.18
CA VAL A 426 -25.18 -5.56 8.04
C VAL A 426 -25.57 -5.41 9.51
N ASP A 427 -26.48 -4.49 9.82
CA ASP A 427 -26.95 -4.26 11.19
C ASP A 427 -27.69 -5.49 11.74
N HIS A 428 -28.50 -6.18 10.93
CA HIS A 428 -29.14 -7.44 11.29
C HIS A 428 -28.11 -8.53 11.61
N PHE A 429 -27.06 -8.64 10.80
CA PHE A 429 -25.95 -9.56 11.07
C PHE A 429 -25.24 -9.20 12.39
N VAL A 430 -24.91 -7.93 12.62
CA VAL A 430 -24.24 -7.50 13.86
C VAL A 430 -25.11 -7.79 15.09
N ALA A 431 -26.42 -7.66 14.99
CA ALA A 431 -27.35 -7.91 16.09
C ALA A 431 -27.58 -9.41 16.39
N THR A 432 -27.43 -10.28 15.39
CA THR A 432 -27.73 -11.73 15.50
C THR A 432 -26.48 -12.61 15.57
N GLY A 433 -25.31 -12.07 15.22
CA GLY A 433 -24.05 -12.79 15.19
C GLY A 433 -23.54 -13.20 16.58
N VAL A 434 -22.98 -14.40 16.67
CA VAL A 434 -22.20 -14.84 17.83
C VAL A 434 -20.93 -13.99 17.89
N ASP A 435 -20.63 -13.47 19.09
CA ASP A 435 -19.57 -12.51 19.39
C ASP A 435 -18.19 -13.01 18.91
N CYS A 436 -17.85 -12.71 17.65
CA CYS A 436 -16.56 -13.07 17.06
C CYS A 436 -15.49 -12.14 17.65
N THR A 437 -14.91 -12.55 18.78
CA THR A 437 -13.62 -12.04 19.22
C THR A 437 -12.57 -12.34 18.13
N GLN A 438 -12.05 -11.31 17.44
CA GLN A 438 -10.74 -11.37 16.76
C GLN A 438 -10.36 -10.04 16.06
N GLU A 439 -9.07 -9.75 16.02
CA GLU A 439 -8.43 -8.58 15.40
C GLU A 439 -8.87 -8.31 13.94
N LEU A 440 -9.29 -9.34 13.19
CA LEU A 440 -9.83 -9.16 11.83
C LEU A 440 -11.21 -8.49 11.83
N ALA A 441 -12.06 -8.75 12.83
CA ALA A 441 -13.35 -8.10 13.00
C ALA A 441 -13.20 -6.60 13.28
N PHE A 442 -12.14 -6.20 14.00
CA PHE A 442 -11.82 -4.79 14.22
C PHE A 442 -11.58 -4.03 12.91
N TYR A 443 -10.76 -4.62 12.02
CA TYR A 443 -10.48 -4.02 10.71
C TYR A 443 -11.72 -3.95 9.84
N LEU A 444 -12.47 -5.05 9.73
CA LEU A 444 -13.69 -5.12 8.91
C LEU A 444 -14.78 -4.15 9.42
N ARG A 445 -14.91 -3.97 10.73
CA ARG A 445 -15.80 -2.96 11.31
C ARG A 445 -15.40 -1.54 10.94
N ASN A 446 -14.11 -1.22 10.97
CA ASN A 446 -13.60 0.09 10.55
C ASN A 446 -13.73 0.30 9.03
N LEU A 447 -13.61 -0.77 8.25
CA LEU A 447 -13.86 -0.76 6.81
C LEU A 447 -15.33 -0.45 6.51
N TYR A 448 -16.25 -1.09 7.24
CA TYR A 448 -17.69 -0.82 7.20
C TYR A 448 -18.00 0.64 7.54
N TRP A 449 -17.52 1.16 8.68
CA TRP A 449 -17.76 2.55 9.06
C TRP A 449 -17.18 3.56 8.05
N GLY A 450 -16.03 3.24 7.45
CA GLY A 450 -15.47 4.04 6.36
C GLY A 450 -16.39 4.07 5.14
N ALA A 451 -17.00 2.94 4.79
CA ALA A 451 -17.97 2.85 3.71
C ALA A 451 -19.28 3.60 4.04
N VAL A 452 -19.76 3.55 5.30
CA VAL A 452 -20.92 4.35 5.78
C VAL A 452 -20.65 5.84 5.58
N ILE A 453 -19.49 6.34 6.04
CA ILE A 453 -19.11 7.75 5.86
C ILE A 453 -19.14 8.14 4.38
N LYS A 454 -18.53 7.34 3.51
CA LYS A 454 -18.46 7.65 2.08
C LYS A 454 -19.83 7.57 1.40
N GLY A 455 -20.60 6.51 1.62
CA GLY A 455 -21.92 6.31 1.02
C GLY A 455 -22.88 7.44 1.37
N HIS A 456 -23.00 7.76 2.66
CA HIS A 456 -23.84 8.87 3.11
C HIS A 456 -23.33 10.24 2.66
N THR A 457 -22.02 10.43 2.49
CA THR A 457 -21.47 11.67 1.93
C THR A 457 -21.94 11.89 0.49
N TYR A 458 -21.97 10.84 -0.34
CA TYR A 458 -22.47 10.96 -1.71
C TYR A 458 -23.98 11.18 -1.77
N ILE A 459 -24.76 10.49 -0.92
CA ILE A 459 -26.21 10.75 -0.80
C ILE A 459 -26.48 12.19 -0.35
N LEU A 460 -25.70 12.70 0.62
CA LEU A 460 -25.75 14.09 1.05
C LEU A 460 -25.43 15.06 -0.10
N CYS A 461 -24.38 14.80 -0.88
CA CYS A 461 -24.03 15.60 -2.04
C CYS A 461 -25.12 15.60 -3.11
N LEU A 462 -25.75 14.45 -3.38
CA LEU A 462 -26.88 14.37 -4.31
C LEU A 462 -28.10 15.13 -3.77
N ALA A 463 -28.41 14.99 -2.48
CA ALA A 463 -29.49 15.74 -1.84
C ALA A 463 -29.27 17.26 -1.97
N ASN A 464 -28.05 17.73 -1.73
CA ASN A 464 -27.68 19.14 -1.92
C ASN A 464 -27.89 19.55 -3.36
N PHE A 465 -27.34 18.78 -4.30
CA PHE A 465 -27.44 19.06 -5.71
C PHE A 465 -28.90 19.24 -6.13
N LEU A 466 -29.79 18.34 -5.71
CA LEU A 466 -31.21 18.38 -6.08
C LEU A 466 -31.99 19.56 -5.49
N THR A 467 -31.55 20.18 -4.39
CA THR A 467 -32.17 21.43 -3.91
C THR A 467 -32.04 22.59 -4.91
N HIS A 468 -31.09 22.52 -5.86
CA HIS A 468 -30.92 23.52 -6.91
C HIS A 468 -31.75 23.25 -8.18
N ASP A 469 -32.58 22.19 -8.21
CA ASP A 469 -33.43 21.89 -9.37
C ASP A 469 -34.58 22.91 -9.51
N ARG A 470 -34.39 23.87 -10.42
CA ARG A 470 -35.38 24.93 -10.71
C ARG A 470 -36.64 24.43 -11.43
N CYS A 471 -36.61 23.21 -11.96
CA CYS A 471 -37.73 22.67 -12.73
C CYS A 471 -38.70 21.83 -11.88
N GLY A 472 -38.41 21.62 -10.59
CA GLY A 472 -39.27 20.86 -9.69
C GLY A 472 -39.51 19.42 -10.17
N ARG A 473 -38.50 18.78 -10.78
CA ARG A 473 -38.62 17.42 -11.31
C ARG A 473 -38.63 16.38 -10.21
N LEU A 474 -37.94 16.68 -9.11
CA LEU A 474 -38.01 15.88 -7.91
C LEU A 474 -39.38 16.08 -7.26
N ARG A 475 -40.17 15.00 -7.17
CA ARG A 475 -41.51 15.02 -6.56
C ARG A 475 -41.49 14.96 -5.03
N LEU A 476 -40.33 15.16 -4.40
CA LEU A 476 -40.17 15.10 -2.96
C LEU A 476 -40.42 16.47 -2.30
N PRO A 477 -41.14 16.52 -1.17
CA PRO A 477 -41.26 17.72 -0.37
C PRO A 477 -39.88 18.22 0.13
N PRO A 478 -39.64 19.56 0.20
CA PRO A 478 -38.41 20.12 0.72
C PRO A 478 -38.04 19.63 2.14
N ALA A 479 -39.05 19.43 3.00
CA ALA A 479 -38.88 18.89 4.34
C ALA A 479 -38.24 17.48 4.35
N GLN A 480 -38.54 16.65 3.34
CA GLN A 480 -37.99 15.29 3.25
C GLN A 480 -36.52 15.30 2.80
N LEU A 481 -36.13 16.24 1.92
CA LEU A 481 -34.72 16.48 1.60
C LEU A 481 -33.93 17.01 2.82
N SER A 482 -34.52 17.92 3.59
CA SER A 482 -33.91 18.40 4.85
C SER A 482 -33.72 17.26 5.85
N ALA A 483 -34.77 16.47 6.09
CA ALA A 483 -34.70 15.29 6.95
C ALA A 483 -33.62 14.29 6.49
N ARG A 484 -33.51 14.06 5.17
CA ARG A 484 -32.48 13.17 4.62
C ARG A 484 -31.07 13.71 4.82
N ARG A 485 -30.86 15.02 4.65
CA ARG A 485 -29.57 15.67 4.95
C ARG A 485 -29.20 15.47 6.42
N ALA A 486 -30.11 15.78 7.34
CA ALA A 486 -29.90 15.60 8.78
C ALA A 486 -29.56 14.14 9.14
N HIS A 487 -30.27 13.18 8.55
CA HIS A 487 -30.01 11.75 8.73
C HIS A 487 -28.60 11.36 8.25
N CYS A 488 -28.20 11.74 7.02
CA CYS A 488 -26.86 11.42 6.51
C CYS A 488 -25.76 11.97 7.41
N LEU A 489 -25.96 13.17 7.95
CA LEU A 489 -24.98 13.82 8.82
C LEU A 489 -24.88 13.15 10.19
N HIS A 490 -26.00 12.73 10.74
CA HIS A 490 -26.01 11.90 11.94
C HIS A 490 -25.23 10.60 11.71
N LYS A 491 -25.51 9.87 10.62
CA LYS A 491 -24.82 8.61 10.27
C LYS A 491 -23.32 8.81 10.07
N ILE A 492 -22.91 9.83 9.32
CA ILE A 492 -21.48 10.14 9.08
C ILE A 492 -20.76 10.44 10.41
N ARG A 493 -21.35 11.27 11.27
CA ARG A 493 -20.73 11.67 12.54
C ARG A 493 -20.69 10.51 13.54
N ALA A 494 -21.74 9.68 13.58
CA ALA A 494 -21.76 8.48 14.41
C ALA A 494 -20.69 7.47 13.96
N ALA A 495 -20.61 7.18 12.66
CA ALA A 495 -19.59 6.30 12.10
C ALA A 495 -18.16 6.83 12.34
N ALA A 496 -17.95 8.15 12.18
CA ALA A 496 -16.68 8.79 12.49
C ALA A 496 -16.29 8.62 13.96
N GLN A 497 -17.26 8.75 14.87
CA GLN A 497 -17.05 8.53 16.30
C GLN A 497 -16.65 7.07 16.59
N CYS A 498 -17.34 6.10 16.00
CA CYS A 498 -17.01 4.68 16.17
C CYS A 498 -15.60 4.34 15.65
N ILE A 499 -15.17 4.94 14.54
CA ILE A 499 -13.80 4.81 14.04
C ILE A 499 -12.81 5.38 15.07
N ILE A 500 -13.03 6.60 15.55
CA ILE A 500 -12.13 7.25 16.51
C ILE A 500 -12.00 6.43 17.78
N GLU A 501 -13.11 6.07 18.43
CA GLU A 501 -13.11 5.34 19.70
C GLU A 501 -12.39 4.00 19.59
N SER A 502 -12.71 3.24 18.54
CA SER A 502 -12.10 1.94 18.31
C SER A 502 -10.59 2.06 18.04
N ASN A 503 -10.18 3.05 17.25
CA ASN A 503 -8.78 3.27 16.91
C ASN A 503 -7.97 3.83 18.09
N LEU A 504 -8.49 4.80 18.83
CA LEU A 504 -7.82 5.37 20.00
C LEU A 504 -7.66 4.33 21.11
N ALA A 505 -8.65 3.46 21.34
CA ALA A 505 -8.54 2.34 22.28
C ALA A 505 -7.47 1.31 21.86
N ALA A 506 -7.23 1.14 20.56
CA ALA A 506 -6.10 0.35 20.08
C ALA A 506 -4.77 1.08 20.32
N LEU A 507 -4.66 2.36 19.93
CA LEU A 507 -3.44 3.15 20.11
C LEU A 507 -3.05 3.39 21.57
N SER A 508 -4.02 3.49 22.49
CA SER A 508 -3.75 3.69 23.92
C SER A 508 -3.03 2.48 24.53
N ARG A 509 -3.42 1.25 24.15
CA ARG A 509 -2.73 0.02 24.52
C ARG A 509 -1.28 0.01 24.04
N LEU A 510 -1.02 0.57 22.87
CA LEU A 510 0.35 0.75 22.33
C LEU A 510 1.16 1.77 23.14
N ARG A 511 0.54 2.93 23.47
CA ARG A 511 1.20 4.00 24.24
C ARG A 511 1.57 3.57 25.66
N ALA A 512 0.80 2.67 26.27
CA ALA A 512 1.10 2.12 27.58
C ALA A 512 2.34 1.20 27.62
N GLN A 513 3.05 1.02 26.49
CA GLN A 513 4.21 0.13 26.33
C GLN A 513 3.96 -1.33 26.70
N GLN A 514 2.69 -1.75 26.78
CA GLN A 514 2.33 -3.14 27.13
C GLN A 514 2.67 -4.12 26.01
N ASP A 515 2.81 -3.65 24.78
CA ASP A 515 3.30 -4.45 23.65
C ASP A 515 4.24 -3.61 22.78
N ARG A 516 5.42 -4.13 22.45
CA ARG A 516 6.36 -3.59 21.44
C ARG A 516 6.53 -4.56 20.27
N SER A 517 5.63 -5.53 20.15
CA SER A 517 5.65 -6.54 19.10
C SER A 517 5.53 -5.89 17.72
N PRO A 518 6.25 -6.41 16.70
CA PRO A 518 6.06 -6.00 15.32
C PRO A 518 4.61 -6.10 14.80
N LYS A 519 3.74 -6.91 15.44
CA LYS A 519 2.30 -7.02 15.14
C LYS A 519 1.59 -5.66 15.07
N ILE A 520 2.04 -4.72 15.90
CA ILE A 520 1.50 -3.36 16.01
C ILE A 520 1.52 -2.63 14.66
N LEU A 521 2.54 -2.89 13.83
CA LEU A 521 2.62 -2.28 12.51
C LEU A 521 1.42 -2.65 11.63
N PHE A 522 0.99 -3.90 11.72
CA PHE A 522 -0.10 -4.38 10.88
C PHE A 522 -1.44 -3.80 11.29
N ASP A 523 -1.69 -3.68 12.59
CA ASP A 523 -2.84 -2.94 13.10
C ASP A 523 -2.79 -1.48 12.63
N ALA A 524 -1.64 -0.82 12.76
CA ALA A 524 -1.48 0.56 12.31
C ALA A 524 -1.72 0.73 10.79
N LEU A 525 -1.23 -0.19 9.95
CA LEU A 525 -1.47 -0.19 8.50
C LEU A 525 -2.97 -0.24 8.17
N ARG A 526 -3.74 -1.04 8.92
CA ARG A 526 -5.19 -1.18 8.77
C ARG A 526 -5.96 0.07 9.20
N MET A 527 -5.43 0.81 10.17
CA MET A 527 -6.07 2.01 10.76
C MET A 527 -5.94 3.25 9.88
N VAL A 528 -4.89 3.34 9.06
CA VAL A 528 -4.61 4.52 8.21
C VAL A 528 -5.86 4.92 7.43
N TRP A 529 -6.52 3.98 6.76
CA TRP A 529 -7.63 4.32 5.85
C TRP A 529 -8.92 4.76 6.54
N SER A 530 -9.29 4.11 7.64
CA SER A 530 -10.45 4.53 8.42
C SER A 530 -10.23 5.93 9.01
N LEU A 531 -9.03 6.21 9.54
CA LEU A 531 -8.69 7.51 10.11
C LEU A 531 -8.58 8.60 9.03
N THR A 532 -7.97 8.29 7.88
CA THR A 532 -7.94 9.23 6.74
C THR A 532 -9.34 9.55 6.27
N THR A 533 -10.24 8.58 6.19
CA THR A 533 -11.65 8.80 5.80
C THR A 533 -12.34 9.79 6.73
N VAL A 534 -12.13 9.70 8.05
CA VAL A 534 -12.67 10.68 8.99
C VAL A 534 -11.99 12.04 8.82
N TYR A 535 -10.66 12.08 8.74
CA TYR A 535 -9.89 13.31 8.63
C TYR A 535 -10.28 14.17 7.42
N VAL A 536 -10.47 13.55 6.25
CA VAL A 536 -10.80 14.25 4.99
C VAL A 536 -12.30 14.48 4.79
N SER A 537 -13.16 13.86 5.61
CA SER A 537 -14.61 13.98 5.47
C SER A 537 -15.10 15.31 6.02
N ALA A 538 -15.35 16.29 5.13
CA ALA A 538 -15.90 17.60 5.51
C ALA A 538 -17.20 17.54 6.36
N PRO A 539 -18.11 16.56 6.17
CA PRO A 539 -19.29 16.42 7.04
C PRO A 539 -19.05 15.96 8.48
N ALA A 540 -17.85 15.44 8.79
CA ALA A 540 -17.47 15.06 10.14
C ALA A 540 -17.21 16.30 11.02
N LEU A 541 -17.32 16.15 12.34
CA LEU A 541 -17.08 17.27 13.27
C LEU A 541 -15.60 17.68 13.26
N ALA A 542 -15.33 18.96 13.49
CA ALA A 542 -13.95 19.48 13.55
C ALA A 542 -13.10 18.76 14.61
N GLU A 543 -13.70 18.45 15.77
CA GLU A 543 -13.05 17.66 16.81
C GLU A 543 -12.69 16.24 16.33
N GLN A 544 -13.63 15.57 15.65
CA GLN A 544 -13.41 14.23 15.10
C GLN A 544 -12.26 14.22 14.07
N ARG A 545 -12.24 15.20 13.17
CA ARG A 545 -11.15 15.37 12.20
C ARG A 545 -9.81 15.60 12.89
N THR A 546 -9.79 16.43 13.93
CA THR A 546 -8.59 16.74 14.72
C THR A 546 -8.06 15.50 15.46
N GLN A 547 -8.94 14.71 16.08
CA GLN A 547 -8.58 13.46 16.75
C GLN A 547 -8.04 12.42 15.75
N ALA A 548 -8.68 12.28 14.59
CA ALA A 548 -8.21 11.40 13.52
C ALA A 548 -6.83 11.82 13.00
N GLN A 549 -6.61 13.13 12.80
CA GLN A 549 -5.31 13.68 12.41
C GLN A 549 -4.23 13.37 13.45
N ALA A 550 -4.52 13.57 14.74
CA ALA A 550 -3.58 13.27 15.82
C ALA A 550 -3.19 11.78 15.86
N ALA A 551 -4.16 10.89 15.62
CA ALA A 551 -3.92 9.45 15.52
C ALA A 551 -3.05 9.09 14.30
N LEU A 552 -3.33 9.66 13.13
CA LEU A 552 -2.52 9.49 11.92
C LEU A 552 -1.08 9.96 12.11
N MET A 553 -0.91 11.13 12.74
CA MET A 553 0.42 11.68 13.05
C MET A 553 1.20 10.76 13.99
N PHE A 554 0.54 10.17 14.99
CA PHE A 554 1.15 9.17 15.88
C PHE A 554 1.57 7.91 15.12
N ILE A 555 0.68 7.35 14.29
CA ILE A 555 0.98 6.18 13.45
C ILE A 555 2.19 6.44 12.54
N GLY A 556 2.23 7.61 11.89
CA GLY A 556 3.31 7.96 10.98
C GLY A 556 4.65 8.21 11.65
N LYS A 557 4.67 8.90 12.80
CA LYS A 557 5.91 9.28 13.50
C LYS A 557 6.45 8.18 14.41
N GLU A 558 5.59 7.50 15.16
CA GLU A 558 6.00 6.58 16.22
C GLU A 558 6.01 5.12 15.75
N ILE A 559 5.07 4.73 14.87
CA ILE A 559 4.97 3.34 14.37
C ILE A 559 5.69 3.19 13.01
N GLY A 560 5.87 4.29 12.28
CA GLY A 560 6.65 4.30 11.04
C GLY A 560 5.87 3.96 9.77
N VAL A 561 4.52 4.06 9.78
CA VAL A 561 3.69 3.94 8.58
C VAL A 561 3.61 5.29 7.89
N ARG A 562 4.51 5.56 6.94
CA ARG A 562 4.68 6.91 6.38
C ARG A 562 3.46 7.44 5.64
N GLN A 563 2.60 6.57 5.09
CA GLN A 563 1.37 7.01 4.44
C GLN A 563 0.47 7.84 5.38
N ALA A 564 0.51 7.58 6.69
CA ALA A 564 -0.28 8.35 7.65
C ALA A 564 0.16 9.82 7.77
N LEU A 565 1.35 10.18 7.29
CA LEU A 565 1.83 11.57 7.22
C LEU A 565 1.46 12.27 5.90
N HIS A 566 0.99 11.51 4.92
CA HIS A 566 0.65 11.98 3.58
C HIS A 566 -0.85 11.83 3.35
N THR A 567 -1.65 12.47 4.20
CA THR A 567 -3.11 12.47 4.14
C THR A 567 -3.69 13.75 3.54
N GLY A 568 -2.83 14.60 2.98
CA GLY A 568 -3.21 15.86 2.35
C GLY A 568 -4.04 15.63 1.08
N VAL A 569 -5.09 16.44 0.93
CA VAL A 569 -5.96 16.48 -0.25
C VAL A 569 -5.22 17.25 -1.35
N GLU A 570 -4.37 16.57 -2.12
CA GLU A 570 -3.79 17.15 -3.33
C GLU A 570 -4.58 16.68 -4.55
N GLY A 571 -5.33 17.60 -5.19
CA GLY A 571 -5.84 17.38 -6.55
C GLY A 571 -7.30 16.91 -6.68
N GLY A 572 -8.15 17.30 -5.74
CA GLY A 572 -9.58 17.00 -5.79
C GLY A 572 -10.28 17.64 -7.01
N GLY A 573 -10.84 16.84 -7.93
CA GLY A 573 -11.78 17.34 -8.94
C GLY A 573 -12.95 18.03 -8.24
N ALA A 574 -13.13 19.31 -8.51
CA ALA A 574 -14.11 20.14 -7.81
C ALA A 574 -15.53 19.58 -8.01
N LEU A 575 -16.12 18.97 -6.97
CA LEU A 575 -17.57 18.74 -6.93
C LEU A 575 -18.29 20.03 -7.32
N PRO A 576 -19.37 19.96 -8.10
CA PRO A 576 -20.13 21.15 -8.44
C PRO A 576 -20.57 21.86 -7.14
N PRO A 577 -20.51 23.20 -7.08
CA PRO A 577 -20.86 23.95 -5.86
C PRO A 577 -22.26 23.61 -5.34
N GLU A 578 -23.18 23.26 -6.25
CA GLU A 578 -24.54 22.82 -5.99
C GLU A 578 -24.58 21.53 -5.14
N ALA A 579 -23.60 20.64 -5.28
CA ALA A 579 -23.50 19.41 -4.48
C ALA A 579 -22.83 19.63 -3.11
N ARG A 580 -22.13 20.75 -2.91
CA ARG A 580 -21.46 21.05 -1.64
C ARG A 580 -22.41 21.66 -0.64
N LEU A 581 -23.26 22.57 -1.10
CA LEU A 581 -24.18 23.34 -0.27
C LEU A 581 -25.60 23.28 -0.83
N PRO A 582 -26.62 23.06 0.03
CA PRO A 582 -28.00 23.15 -0.42
C PRO A 582 -28.36 24.59 -0.82
N LEU A 583 -29.29 24.74 -1.76
CA LEU A 583 -30.00 25.99 -2.01
C LEU A 583 -30.95 26.25 -0.84
N ARG A 584 -30.90 27.47 -0.28
CA ARG A 584 -31.67 27.92 0.91
C ARG A 584 -32.98 27.14 1.11
N LEU A 585 -32.95 26.16 2.00
CA LEU A 585 -34.14 25.63 2.67
C LEU A 585 -34.58 26.74 3.66
N GLU A 586 -35.87 26.99 3.84
CA GLU A 586 -36.37 28.18 4.54
C GLU A 586 -35.72 28.42 5.93
N VAL A 587 -35.64 29.69 6.34
CA VAL A 587 -34.98 30.13 7.58
C VAL A 587 -35.71 29.53 8.79
N GLY A 588 -35.20 28.39 9.28
CA GLY A 588 -35.74 27.67 10.43
C GLY A 588 -35.69 26.14 10.33
N GLU A 589 -35.52 25.56 9.13
CA GLU A 589 -35.69 24.11 8.91
C GLU A 589 -34.40 23.31 8.63
N ASP A 590 -33.24 23.97 8.46
CA ASP A 590 -31.94 23.30 8.34
C ASP A 590 -30.97 23.88 9.38
N ALA A 591 -31.04 23.36 10.61
CA ALA A 591 -30.09 23.70 11.68
C ALA A 591 -28.66 23.18 11.39
N THR A 592 -28.44 22.56 10.23
CA THR A 592 -27.20 21.86 9.92
C THR A 592 -26.24 22.77 9.16
N PRO A 593 -25.04 23.04 9.72
CA PRO A 593 -24.12 24.00 9.14
C PRO A 593 -23.72 23.61 7.71
N ALA A 594 -23.47 24.63 6.88
CA ALA A 594 -22.86 24.50 5.57
C ALA A 594 -21.54 23.69 5.66
N PHE A 595 -21.39 22.65 4.83
CA PHE A 595 -20.12 21.91 4.70
C PHE A 595 -19.19 22.69 3.79
N VAL A 596 -18.36 23.52 4.40
CA VAL A 596 -17.28 24.26 3.73
C VAL A 596 -15.97 23.54 4.03
N ASP A 597 -15.12 23.39 3.01
CA ASP A 597 -13.85 22.64 3.02
C ASP A 597 -12.99 22.89 4.29
#